data_AF-A0A401THR9-F1
#
_entry.id   AF-A0A401THR9-F1
#
_cell.length_a   1.000
_cell.length_b   1.000
_cell.length_c   1.000
_cell.angle_alpha   90.00
_cell.angle_beta   90.00
_cell.angle_gamma   90.00
#
_symmetry.space_group_name_H-M   'P 1'
#
loop_
_entity.id
_entity.type
_entity.pdbx_description
1 polymer ?
#
loop_
_entity_poly.entity_id
_entity_poly.type
_entity_poly.pdbx_seq_one_letter_code
_entity_poly.pdbx_strand_id
1 'polypeptide(L)' 'MVDIVYRTRSLGVAAVGLPDQYADGRAAKVWQLYIGDTRSRTDEYRSAVVQLLRQHQCQRVLDVACGTG' A
#
# COMPACT_ATOMS: atom_id res chain seq x y z
N MET A 1 15.15 12.72 36.82
CA MET A 1 15.34 11.38 36.24
C MET A 1 14.85 11.48 34.80
N VAL A 2 15.71 11.21 33.81
CA VAL A 2 15.30 11.29 32.40
C VAL A 2 14.82 9.90 32.00
N ASP A 3 13.57 9.79 31.56
CA ASP A 3 13.03 8.52 31.09
C ASP A 3 13.67 8.16 29.74
N ILE A 4 14.49 7.11 29.75
CA ILE A 4 15.13 6.59 28.55
C ILE A 4 14.42 5.30 28.15
N VAL A 5 13.97 5.24 26.89
CA VAL A 5 13.33 4.06 26.33
C VAL A 5 14.39 3.16 25.69
N TYR A 6 14.49 1.91 26.13
CA TYR A 6 15.29 0.89 25.46
C TYR A 6 14.40 0.05 24.54
N ARG A 7 14.84 -0.17 23.30
CA ARG A 7 14.10 -0.95 22.29
C ARG A 7 14.91 -2.18 21.88
N THR A 8 14.22 -3.28 21.58
CA THR A 8 14.85 -4.53 21.13
C THR A 8 15.55 -4.40 19.77
N ARG A 9 15.05 -3.51 18.89
CA ARG A 9 15.67 -3.12 17.62
C ARG A 9 15.28 -1.70 17.24
N SER A 10 16.07 -1.08 16.36
CA SER A 10 15.74 0.21 15.75
C SER A 10 14.40 0.13 15.00
N LEU A 11 13.61 1.21 15.03
CA LEU A 11 12.32 1.24 14.33
C LEU A 11 12.51 1.13 12.82
N GLY A 12 11.66 0.34 12.16
CA GLY A 12 11.70 0.10 10.72
C GLY A 12 12.78 -0.86 10.23
N VAL A 13 13.70 -1.33 11.09
CA VAL A 13 14.74 -2.30 10.69
C VAL A 13 14.17 -3.72 10.73
N ALA A 14 14.16 -4.38 9.57
CA ALA A 14 13.78 -5.78 9.41
C ALA A 14 14.85 -6.73 9.97
N ALA A 15 14.47 -7.98 10.22
CA ALA A 15 15.40 -9.04 10.59
C ALA A 15 14.94 -10.35 9.93
N VAL A 16 15.89 -11.10 9.35
CA VAL A 16 15.59 -12.34 8.65
C VAL A 16 14.91 -13.33 9.61
N GLY A 17 13.81 -13.95 9.16
CA GLY A 17 13.05 -14.91 9.95
C GLY A 17 12.10 -14.30 10.98
N LEU A 18 11.98 -12.97 11.05
CA LEU A 18 11.03 -12.27 11.92
C LEU A 18 10.09 -11.38 11.10
N PRO A 19 8.79 -11.33 11.43
CA PRO A 19 7.87 -10.36 10.86
C PRO A 19 8.35 -8.92 11.07
N ASP A 20 8.08 -8.09 10.07
CA ASP A 20 8.30 -6.65 10.18
C ASP A 20 7.41 -6.04 11.26
N GLN A 21 7.84 -4.90 11.77
CA GLN A 21 7.16 -4.23 12.86
C GLN A 21 5.69 -3.97 12.48
N TYR A 22 4.78 -4.51 13.30
CA TYR A 22 3.32 -4.38 13.16
C TYR A 22 2.65 -5.13 12.00
N ALA A 23 3.39 -5.92 11.23
CA ALA A 23 2.87 -6.60 10.04
C ALA A 23 1.76 -7.62 10.33
N ASP A 24 1.73 -8.20 11.53
CA ASP A 24 0.79 -9.26 11.95
C ASP A 24 -0.21 -8.81 13.03
N GLY A 25 -0.25 -7.50 13.32
CA GLY A 25 -1.15 -6.91 14.31
C GLY A 25 -2.63 -7.04 13.93
N ARG A 26 -3.53 -6.94 14.93
CA ARG A 26 -4.99 -6.98 14.70
C ARG A 26 -5.46 -5.95 13.66
N ALA A 27 -4.90 -4.74 13.72
CA ALA A 27 -5.20 -3.69 12.75
C ALA A 27 -4.72 -4.05 11.33
N ALA A 28 -3.51 -4.59 11.18
CA ALA A 28 -2.97 -4.99 9.88
C ALA A 28 -3.82 -6.08 9.22
N LYS A 29 -4.31 -7.05 10.00
CA LYS A 29 -5.20 -8.12 9.49
C LYS A 29 -6.54 -7.57 9.01
N VAL A 30 -7.16 -6.67 9.77
CA VAL A 30 -8.44 -6.04 9.36
C VAL A 30 -8.24 -5.13 8.16
N TRP A 31 -7.13 -4.41 8.09
CA TRP A 31 -6.78 -3.58 6.95
C TRP A 31 -6.63 -4.39 5.67
N GLN A 32 -5.98 -5.56 5.72
CA GLN A 32 -5.89 -6.49 4.58
C GLN A 32 -7.27 -6.94 4.07
N LEU A 33 -8.25 -7.16 4.95
CA LEU A 33 -9.62 -7.47 4.55
C LEU A 33 -10.30 -6.26 3.89
N TYR A 34 -10.09 -5.07 4.44
CA TYR A 34 -10.64 -3.83 3.90
C TYR A 34 -10.09 -3.49 2.49
N ILE A 35 -8.79 -3.69 2.26
CA ILE A 35 -8.19 -3.49 0.92
C ILE A 35 -8.40 -4.70 -0.02
N GLY A 36 -8.69 -5.88 0.52
CA GLY A 36 -8.86 -7.11 -0.25
C GLY A 36 -10.15 -7.13 -1.10
N ASP A 37 -11.16 -6.34 -0.73
CA ASP A 37 -12.38 -6.16 -1.52
C ASP A 37 -12.21 -5.06 -2.58
N THR A 38 -11.30 -5.29 -3.52
CA THR A 38 -10.85 -4.28 -4.49
C THR A 38 -11.53 -4.38 -5.86
N ARG A 39 -12.15 -5.52 -6.21
CA ARG A 39 -12.53 -5.82 -7.62
C ARG A 39 -13.56 -4.85 -8.20
N SER A 40 -14.64 -4.55 -7.47
CA SER A 40 -15.69 -3.64 -7.97
C SER A 40 -15.18 -2.20 -8.09
N ARG A 41 -14.39 -1.72 -7.13
CA ARG A 41 -13.80 -0.38 -7.13
C ARG A 41 -12.74 -0.21 -8.23
N THR A 42 -11.97 -1.25 -8.53
CA THR A 42 -10.96 -1.20 -9.60
C THR A 42 -11.58 -1.16 -10.99
N ASP A 43 -12.70 -1.85 -11.23
CA ASP A 43 -13.27 -1.96 -12.57
C ASP A 43 -13.93 -0.65 -13.05
N GLU A 44 -14.62 0.06 -12.15
CA GLU A 44 -15.20 1.37 -12.46
C GLU A 44 -14.12 2.43 -12.71
N TYR A 45 -13.13 2.51 -11.81
CA TYR A 45 -12.01 3.45 -11.95
C TYR A 45 -11.18 3.17 -13.19
N ARG A 46 -10.85 1.90 -13.44
CA ARG A 46 -10.15 1.47 -14.67
C ARG A 46 -10.91 1.89 -15.91
N SER A 47 -12.23 1.66 -15.93
CA SER A 47 -13.06 2.01 -17.08
C SER A 47 -13.05 3.52 -17.34
N ALA A 48 -13.20 4.34 -16.31
CA ALA A 48 -13.17 5.80 -16.42
C ALA A 48 -11.81 6.31 -16.94
N VAL A 49 -10.70 5.86 -16.35
CA VAL A 49 -9.35 6.29 -16.74
C VAL A 49 -9.03 5.87 -18.18
N VAL A 50 -9.33 4.62 -18.55
CA VAL A 50 -9.06 4.12 -19.91
C VAL A 50 -9.90 4.87 -20.95
N GLN A 51 -11.17 5.18 -20.65
CA GLN A 51 -12.01 5.96 -21.55
C GLN A 51 -11.43 7.36 -21.77
N LEU A 52 -11.00 8.04 -20.71
CA LEU A 52 -10.40 9.38 -20.79
C LEU A 52 -9.11 9.38 -21.64
N LEU A 53 -8.20 8.44 -21.39
CA LEU A 53 -6.95 8.34 -22.14
C LEU A 53 -7.19 8.08 -23.63
N ARG A 54 -8.19 7.24 -23.96
CA ARG A 54 -8.59 6.99 -25.35
C ARG A 54 -9.21 8.20 -26.02
N GLN A 55 -10.08 8.93 -25.32
CA GLN A 55 -10.70 10.15 -25.83
C GLN A 55 -9.66 11.20 -26.24
N HIS A 56 -8.55 11.29 -25.52
CA HIS A 56 -7.45 12.21 -25.82
C HIS A 56 -6.30 11.59 -26.62
N GLN A 57 -6.46 10.36 -27.12
CA GLN A 57 -5.46 9.63 -27.90
C GLN A 57 -4.08 9.60 -27.21
N CYS A 58 -4.06 9.49 -25.88
CA CYS A 58 -2.83 9.43 -25.11
C CYS A 58 -2.04 8.15 -25.45
N GLN A 59 -0.81 8.29 -25.96
CA GLN A 59 0.05 7.16 -26.32
C GLN A 59 1.13 6.86 -25.28
N ARG A 60 1.48 7.84 -24.45
CA ARG A 60 2.51 7.74 -23.41
C ARG A 60 1.93 8.22 -22.09
N VAL A 61 2.02 7.39 -21.06
CA VAL A 61 1.52 7.67 -19.71
C VAL A 61 2.69 7.52 -18.75
N LEU A 62 2.86 8.51 -17.87
CA LEU A 62 3.79 8.44 -16.76
C LEU A 62 2.98 8.34 -15.47
N ASP A 63 3.12 7.23 -14.77
CA ASP A 63 2.59 7.09 -13.42
C ASP A 63 3.66 7.57 -12.42
N VAL A 64 3.38 8.70 -11.77
CA VAL A 64 4.27 9.32 -10.78
C VAL A 64 4.04 8.78 -9.36
N ALA A 65 3.09 7.86 -9.18
CA ALA A 65 2.66 7.35 -7.88
C ALA A 65 2.35 5.84 -7.91
N CYS A 66 3.14 5.06 -8.64
CA CYS A 66 2.78 3.67 -8.95
C CYS A 66 2.62 2.76 -7.73
N GLY A 67 3.30 3.03 -6.61
CA GLY A 67 3.24 2.15 -5.44
C GLY A 67 3.63 0.70 -5.79
N THR A 68 2.65 -0.21 -5.79
CA THR A 68 2.83 -1.63 -6.16
C THR A 68 2.63 -1.93 -7.66
N GLY A 69 2.42 -0.89 -8.48
CA GLY A 69 1.89 -0.98 -9.84
C GLY A 69 0.38 -0.83 -9.88
#